data_AF-A0A318NWF3-F1
#
_entry.id   AF-A0A318NWF3-F1
#
_cell.length_a   1.000
_cell.length_b   1.000
_cell.length_c   1.000
_cell.angle_alpha   90.00
_cell.angle_beta   90.00
_cell.angle_gamma   90.00
#
_symmetry.space_group_name_H-M   'P 1'
#
loop_
_entity.id
_entity.type
_entity.pdbx_description
1 polymer ?
#
loop_
_entity_poly.entity_id
_entity_poly.type
_entity_poly.pdbx_seq_one_letter_code
_entity_poly.pdbx_strand_id
1 'polypeptide(L)'
;MKNQKLSLEQLTAMDAIELEQYRDRGREWRRVLNNVVLSELALPEGWVANAEEACEFCGQVPVVCRINPKDDERTAIFLCSAGADVPGWFAVLPYQGTALSANQGDCLAWLHTADNFEPEVVNQVLKNISEYYRHGFTRPEQLVAALRMGGLCV
;
A
#
# COMPACT_ATOMS: atom_id res chain seq x y z
N MET A 1 27.18 -16.20 2.73
CA MET A 1 25.96 -16.42 1.92
C MET A 1 26.07 -15.57 0.66
N LYS A 2 25.86 -16.14 -0.52
CA LYS A 2 25.76 -15.35 -1.76
C LYS A 2 24.47 -14.52 -1.66
N ASN A 3 24.53 -13.21 -1.89
CA ASN A 3 23.38 -12.33 -1.99
C ASN A 3 22.46 -12.86 -3.11
N GLN A 4 21.45 -13.65 -2.75
CA GLN A 4 20.38 -13.98 -3.66
C GLN A 4 19.51 -12.72 -3.76
N LYS A 5 19.68 -11.96 -4.86
CA LYS A 5 18.84 -10.82 -5.16
C LYS A 5 17.47 -11.36 -5.57
N LEU A 6 16.44 -11.09 -4.77
CA LEU A 6 15.06 -11.38 -5.13
C LEU A 6 14.68 -10.53 -6.35
N SER A 7 14.15 -11.14 -7.41
CA SER A 7 13.62 -10.42 -8.57
C SER A 7 12.14 -10.07 -8.38
N LEU A 8 11.65 -9.12 -9.18
CA LEU A 8 10.21 -8.83 -9.26
C LEU A 8 9.42 -10.09 -9.63
N GLU A 9 9.85 -10.81 -10.67
CA GLU A 9 9.19 -12.06 -11.13
C GLU A 9 9.05 -13.09 -10.00
N GLN A 10 10.09 -13.24 -9.18
CA GLN A 10 10.04 -14.12 -8.01
C GLN A 10 9.03 -13.61 -6.98
N LEU A 11 9.05 -12.32 -6.67
CA LEU A 11 8.11 -11.73 -5.71
C LEU A 11 6.65 -11.83 -6.18
N THR A 12 6.38 -11.60 -7.47
CA THR A 12 5.01 -11.69 -8.02
C THR A 12 4.49 -13.12 -8.03
N ALA A 13 5.37 -14.12 -8.10
CA ALA A 13 5.00 -15.54 -8.06
C ALA A 13 4.78 -16.06 -6.63
N MET A 14 5.20 -15.33 -5.59
CA MET A 14 5.10 -15.78 -4.21
C MET A 14 3.64 -15.79 -3.74
N ASP A 15 3.27 -16.87 -3.07
CA ASP A 15 2.04 -16.93 -2.28
C ASP A 15 2.20 -16.31 -0.88
N ALA A 16 1.11 -16.25 -0.12
CA ALA A 16 1.11 -15.74 1.24
C ALA A 16 2.09 -16.48 2.16
N ILE A 17 2.22 -17.80 2.02
CA ILE A 17 3.09 -18.63 2.87
C ILE A 17 4.55 -18.31 2.55
N GLU A 18 4.91 -18.19 1.28
CA GLU A 18 6.27 -17.87 0.85
C GLU A 18 6.71 -16.48 1.30
N LEU A 19 5.82 -15.49 1.22
CA LEU A 19 6.06 -14.15 1.75
C LEU A 19 6.33 -14.18 3.26
N GLU A 20 5.52 -14.94 4.01
CA GLU A 20 5.68 -15.10 5.46
C GLU A 20 6.98 -15.82 5.82
N GLN A 21 7.31 -16.91 5.13
CA GLN A 21 8.58 -17.60 5.30
C GLN A 21 9.78 -16.70 5.01
N TYR A 22 9.65 -15.75 4.09
CA TYR A 22 10.70 -14.78 3.81
C TYR A 22 10.85 -13.76 4.95
N ARG A 23 9.75 -13.26 5.51
CA ARG A 23 9.75 -12.42 6.73
C ARG A 23 10.39 -13.15 7.91
N ASP A 24 10.03 -14.42 8.11
CA ASP A 24 10.43 -15.22 9.27
C ASP A 24 11.93 -15.58 9.29
N ARG A 25 12.63 -15.44 8.14
CA ARG A 25 14.10 -15.53 8.08
C ARG A 25 14.79 -14.35 8.78
N GLY A 26 14.05 -13.31 9.13
CA GLY A 26 14.52 -12.16 9.89
C GLY A 26 14.54 -10.85 9.11
N ARG A 27 14.90 -9.78 9.82
CA ARG A 27 14.78 -8.39 9.36
C ARG A 27 15.48 -8.12 8.03
N GLU A 28 16.66 -8.68 7.80
CA GLU A 28 17.41 -8.48 6.55
C GLU A 28 16.66 -9.03 5.33
N TRP A 29 15.98 -10.16 5.49
CA TRP A 29 15.18 -10.75 4.43
C TRP A 29 13.88 -9.97 4.22
N ARG A 30 13.22 -9.53 5.29
CA ARG A 30 12.10 -8.59 5.17
C ARG A 30 12.48 -7.32 4.38
N ARG A 31 13.65 -6.75 4.65
CA ARG A 31 14.20 -5.61 3.89
C ARG A 31 14.35 -5.90 2.41
N VAL A 32 14.77 -7.12 2.06
CA VAL A 32 14.88 -7.51 0.65
C VAL A 32 13.51 -7.51 -0.03
N LEU A 33 12.45 -8.03 0.62
CA LEU A 33 11.08 -7.91 0.10
C LEU A 33 10.66 -6.44 -0.06
N ASN A 34 10.81 -5.66 1.01
CA ASN A 34 10.48 -4.24 1.03
C ASN A 34 11.16 -3.48 -0.11
N ASN A 35 12.46 -3.72 -0.32
CA ASN A 35 13.24 -3.03 -1.34
C ASN A 35 12.80 -3.39 -2.75
N VAL A 36 12.39 -4.63 -3.02
CA VAL A 36 11.84 -5.01 -4.33
C VAL A 36 10.51 -4.29 -4.57
N VAL A 37 9.59 -4.29 -3.59
CA VAL A 37 8.31 -3.58 -3.75
C VAL A 37 8.53 -2.09 -3.95
N LEU A 38 9.34 -1.45 -3.09
CA LEU A 38 9.65 -0.03 -3.19
C LEU A 38 10.33 0.34 -4.51
N SER A 39 11.18 -0.52 -5.07
CA SER A 39 11.86 -0.22 -6.34
C SER A 39 10.92 -0.23 -7.55
N GLU A 40 9.76 -0.87 -7.44
CA GLU A 40 8.75 -0.90 -8.51
C GLU A 40 7.71 0.22 -8.40
N LEU A 41 7.73 1.02 -7.34
CA LEU A 41 6.78 2.12 -7.17
C LEU A 41 7.22 3.35 -8.00
N ALA A 42 6.43 3.67 -9.01
CA ALA A 42 6.53 4.93 -9.75
C ALA A 42 5.77 6.02 -9.00
N LEU A 43 6.43 6.60 -7.98
CA LEU A 43 5.80 7.60 -7.12
C LEU A 43 5.43 8.88 -7.88
N PRO A 44 4.23 9.43 -7.66
CA PRO A 44 3.87 10.75 -8.18
C PRO A 44 4.83 11.85 -7.70
N GLU A 45 4.92 12.94 -8.45
CA GLU A 45 5.77 14.08 -8.08
C GLU A 45 5.40 14.61 -6.69
N GLY A 46 6.40 14.78 -5.82
CA GLY A 46 6.23 15.26 -4.45
C GLY A 46 5.71 14.20 -3.47
N TRP A 47 5.58 12.94 -3.88
CA TRP A 47 5.20 11.84 -3.01
C TRP A 47 6.41 11.05 -2.53
N VAL A 48 6.26 10.38 -1.39
CA VAL A 48 7.26 9.53 -0.76
C VAL A 48 6.65 8.18 -0.41
N ALA A 49 7.47 7.15 -0.35
CA ALA A 49 7.08 5.83 0.13
C ALA A 49 8.11 5.28 1.12
N ASN A 50 7.62 4.66 2.19
CA ASN A 50 8.46 3.96 3.17
C ASN A 50 7.82 2.61 3.47
N ALA A 51 8.64 1.57 3.58
CA ALA A 51 8.18 0.26 4.00
C ALA A 51 8.32 0.08 5.53
N GLU A 52 7.43 -0.70 6.10
CA GLU A 52 7.51 -1.14 7.49
C GLU A 52 8.71 -2.07 7.69
N GLU A 53 9.51 -1.79 8.71
CA GLU A 53 10.73 -2.53 9.02
C GLU A 53 10.51 -3.50 10.18
N ALA A 54 9.64 -3.13 11.12
CA ALA A 54 9.28 -3.91 12.28
C ALA A 54 7.75 -3.94 12.47
N CYS A 55 7.19 -2.93 13.12
CA CYS A 55 5.76 -2.87 13.44
C CYS A 55 5.23 -1.43 13.44
N GLU A 56 5.92 -0.52 12.74
CA GLU A 56 5.56 0.88 12.64
C GLU A 56 4.14 1.10 12.08
N PHE A 57 3.64 0.15 11.29
CA PHE A 57 2.33 0.08 10.64
C PHE A 57 1.57 -1.21 11.02
N CYS A 58 1.71 -1.63 12.29
CA CYS A 58 1.06 -2.80 12.93
C CYS A 58 1.69 -4.19 12.69
N GLY A 59 2.58 -4.37 11.72
CA GLY A 59 3.33 -5.63 11.56
C GLY A 59 2.51 -6.82 11.07
N GLN A 60 1.30 -6.60 10.55
CA GLN A 60 0.35 -7.68 10.28
C GLN A 60 0.78 -8.59 9.11
N VAL A 61 1.35 -8.02 8.05
CA VAL A 61 1.74 -8.73 6.84
C VAL A 61 3.23 -8.55 6.53
N PRO A 62 3.84 -9.43 5.72
CA PRO A 62 5.24 -9.36 5.30
C PRO A 62 5.70 -8.00 4.82
N VAL A 63 4.94 -7.35 3.93
CA VAL A 63 5.25 -6.04 3.40
C VAL A 63 4.08 -5.08 3.63
N VAL A 64 4.38 -3.93 4.23
CA VAL A 64 3.48 -2.78 4.31
C VAL A 64 4.24 -1.56 3.83
N CYS A 65 3.78 -0.91 2.77
CA CYS A 65 4.32 0.36 2.29
C CYS A 65 3.34 1.50 2.57
N ARG A 66 3.80 2.54 3.25
CA ARG A 66 3.08 3.80 3.42
C ARG A 66 3.51 4.77 2.35
N ILE A 67 2.57 5.24 1.55
CA ILE A 67 2.77 6.08 0.37
C ILE A 67 1.95 7.36 0.55
N ASN A 68 2.58 8.53 0.54
CA ASN A 68 1.89 9.80 0.83
C ASN A 68 2.58 11.01 0.17
N PRO A 69 1.88 12.14 -0.03
CA PRO A 69 2.53 13.42 -0.32
C PRO A 69 3.54 13.77 0.79
N LYS A 70 4.72 14.28 0.42
CA LYS A 70 5.87 14.47 1.33
C LYS A 70 5.55 15.20 2.64
N ASP A 71 4.64 16.17 2.59
CA ASP A 71 4.27 17.02 3.73
C ASP A 71 2.85 16.75 4.25
N ASP A 72 2.21 15.64 3.84
CA ASP A 72 0.86 15.27 4.28
C ASP A 72 0.71 13.76 4.50
N GLU A 73 0.97 13.29 5.72
CA GLU A 73 0.78 11.88 6.07
C GLU A 73 -0.70 11.50 6.26
N ARG A 74 -1.61 12.48 6.34
CA ARG A 74 -3.04 12.20 6.55
C ARG A 74 -3.66 11.48 5.36
N THR A 75 -3.17 11.75 4.15
CA THR A 75 -3.61 11.10 2.91
C THR A 75 -2.79 9.87 2.57
N ALA A 76 -2.17 9.24 3.58
CA ALA A 76 -1.38 8.04 3.37
C ALA A 76 -2.21 6.87 2.83
N ILE A 77 -1.65 6.27 1.78
CA ILE A 77 -2.09 5.02 1.21
C ILE A 77 -1.20 3.92 1.79
N PHE A 78 -1.83 2.83 2.22
CA PHE A 78 -1.13 1.63 2.67
C PHE A 78 -1.28 0.55 1.62
N LEU A 79 -0.15 0.15 1.02
CA LEU A 79 -0.04 -1.01 0.17
C LEU A 79 0.46 -2.19 1.03
N CYS A 80 -0.35 -3.22 1.14
CA CYS A 80 -0.13 -4.38 1.98
C CYS A 80 -0.02 -5.64 1.13
N SER A 81 0.94 -6.50 1.46
CA SER A 81 1.05 -7.82 0.83
C SER A 81 -0.01 -8.80 1.35
N ALA A 82 -0.15 -9.92 0.65
CA ALA A 82 -0.70 -11.13 1.25
C ALA A 82 0.13 -11.56 2.48
N GLY A 83 -0.46 -12.36 3.36
CA GLY A 83 0.14 -12.88 4.58
C GLY A 83 -0.73 -13.97 5.20
N ALA A 84 -0.40 -14.44 6.41
CA ALA A 84 -1.02 -15.61 7.02
C ALA A 84 -2.57 -15.56 7.07
N ASP A 85 -3.12 -14.38 7.41
CA ASP A 85 -4.57 -14.15 7.52
C ASP A 85 -5.10 -13.22 6.40
N VAL A 86 -4.25 -12.87 5.44
CA VAL A 86 -4.55 -11.91 4.37
C VAL A 86 -4.33 -12.59 3.02
N PRO A 87 -5.39 -12.93 2.28
CA PRO A 87 -5.28 -13.80 1.11
C PRO A 87 -4.57 -13.15 -0.09
N GLY A 88 -4.52 -11.82 -0.18
CA GLY A 88 -4.02 -11.11 -1.34
C GLY A 88 -3.41 -9.76 -1.01
N TRP A 89 -2.83 -9.15 -2.03
CA TRP A 89 -2.32 -7.78 -2.00
C TRP A 89 -3.48 -6.79 -2.03
N PHE A 90 -3.33 -5.68 -1.31
CA PHE A 90 -4.32 -4.61 -1.33
C PHE A 90 -3.71 -3.24 -1.09
N ALA A 91 -4.37 -2.20 -1.62
CA ALA A 91 -4.07 -0.81 -1.29
C ALA A 91 -5.30 -0.14 -0.69
N VAL A 92 -5.13 0.54 0.44
CA VAL A 92 -6.21 1.23 1.15
C VAL A 92 -5.82 2.66 1.54
N LEU A 93 -6.82 3.53 1.61
CA LEU A 93 -6.70 4.88 2.15
C LEU A 93 -7.62 5.00 3.39
N PRO A 94 -7.05 5.15 4.60
CA PRO A 94 -7.82 5.39 5.81
C PRO A 94 -8.38 6.81 5.87
N TYR A 95 -9.64 6.97 6.26
CA TYR A 95 -10.31 8.26 6.38
C TYR A 95 -11.29 8.26 7.56
N GLN A 96 -11.64 9.44 8.07
CA GLN A 96 -12.66 9.53 9.12
C GLN A 96 -14.07 9.50 8.51
N GLY A 97 -14.97 8.73 9.11
CA GLY A 97 -16.37 8.73 8.73
C GLY A 97 -17.00 10.13 8.81
N THR A 98 -18.02 10.40 7.98
CA THR A 98 -18.82 11.63 8.08
C THR A 98 -19.69 11.61 9.35
N ALA A 99 -20.33 12.73 9.70
CA ALA A 99 -21.24 12.80 10.86
C ALA A 99 -22.37 11.74 10.86
N LEU A 100 -22.75 11.21 9.69
CA LEU A 100 -23.72 10.11 9.56
C LEU A 100 -23.11 8.72 9.83
N SER A 101 -21.78 8.59 9.76
CA SER A 101 -20.99 7.38 10.05
C SER A 101 -20.00 7.57 11.21
N ALA A 102 -20.11 8.65 11.99
CA ALA A 102 -19.18 9.02 13.06
C ALA A 102 -19.11 7.99 14.20
N ASN A 103 -20.09 7.08 14.28
CA ASN A 103 -20.12 5.99 15.23
C ASN A 103 -19.36 4.73 14.74
N GLN A 104 -18.80 4.73 13.52
CA GLN A 104 -18.16 3.58 12.89
C GLN A 104 -16.61 3.60 12.95
N GLY A 105 -15.99 4.61 13.57
CA GLY A 105 -14.54 4.70 13.69
C GLY A 105 -13.82 4.99 12.36
N ASP A 106 -12.51 4.73 12.33
CA ASP A 106 -11.69 4.89 11.13
C ASP A 106 -12.22 4.01 9.99
N CYS A 107 -12.51 4.63 8.85
CA CYS A 107 -13.01 3.96 7.65
C CYS A 107 -11.86 3.67 6.68
N LEU A 108 -12.01 2.63 5.86
CA LEU A 108 -11.04 2.29 4.80
C LEU A 108 -11.70 2.42 3.43
N ALA A 109 -11.02 3.08 2.50
CA ALA A 109 -11.37 3.07 1.09
C ALA A 109 -10.47 2.06 0.38
N TRP A 110 -11.06 1.08 -0.31
CA TRP A 110 -10.32 0.05 -1.04
C TRP A 110 -9.97 0.57 -2.44
N LEU A 111 -8.68 0.78 -2.68
CA LEU A 111 -8.15 1.36 -3.91
C LEU A 111 -7.72 0.29 -4.92
N HIS A 112 -7.26 -0.86 -4.41
CA HIS A 112 -6.78 -1.98 -5.22
C HIS A 112 -6.81 -3.27 -4.38
N THR A 113 -7.10 -4.38 -5.04
CA THR A 113 -7.00 -5.75 -4.49
C THR A 113 -6.55 -6.68 -5.61
N ALA A 114 -5.61 -7.58 -5.33
CA ALA A 114 -5.15 -8.60 -6.28
C ALA A 114 -4.60 -9.82 -5.52
N ASP A 115 -4.56 -10.98 -6.17
CA ASP A 115 -3.96 -12.18 -5.58
C ASP A 115 -2.43 -12.04 -5.48
N ASN A 116 -1.81 -11.37 -6.44
CA ASN A 116 -0.36 -11.16 -6.54
C ASN A 116 -0.01 -9.67 -6.61
N PHE A 117 1.28 -9.35 -6.47
CA PHE A 117 1.75 -7.98 -6.61
C PHE A 117 1.71 -7.52 -8.08
N GLU A 118 0.91 -6.50 -8.37
CA GLU A 118 0.73 -5.93 -9.70
C GLU A 118 1.25 -4.48 -9.76
N PRO A 119 2.57 -4.26 -9.92
CA PRO A 119 3.17 -2.92 -9.81
C PRO A 119 2.60 -1.94 -10.85
N GLU A 120 2.30 -2.39 -12.06
CA GLU A 120 1.72 -1.53 -13.10
C GLU A 120 0.34 -0.99 -12.71
N VAL A 121 -0.52 -1.85 -12.13
CA VAL A 121 -1.87 -1.48 -11.67
C VAL A 121 -1.76 -0.55 -10.47
N VAL A 122 -0.91 -0.88 -9.49
CA VAL A 122 -0.64 -0.03 -8.32
C VAL A 122 -0.17 1.36 -8.76
N ASN A 123 0.79 1.44 -9.69
CA ASN A 123 1.30 2.71 -10.19
C ASN A 123 0.23 3.53 -10.93
N GLN A 124 -0.66 2.88 -11.68
CA GLN A 124 -1.79 3.55 -12.31
C GLN A 124 -2.80 4.10 -11.28
N VAL A 125 -3.05 3.37 -10.20
CA VAL A 125 -3.87 3.82 -9.07
C VAL A 125 -3.23 5.04 -8.39
N LEU A 126 -1.94 4.98 -8.06
CA LEU A 126 -1.20 6.09 -7.45
C LEU A 126 -1.22 7.34 -8.34
N LYS A 127 -1.02 7.17 -9.65
CA LYS A 127 -1.11 8.26 -10.63
C LYS A 127 -2.49 8.90 -10.57
N ASN A 128 -3.56 8.11 -10.67
CA ASN A 128 -4.93 8.63 -10.63
C ASN A 128 -5.20 9.41 -9.33
N ILE A 129 -4.86 8.84 -8.18
CA ILE A 129 -5.06 9.50 -6.88
C ILE A 129 -4.29 10.82 -6.81
N SER A 130 -3.07 10.86 -7.33
CA SER A 130 -2.27 12.08 -7.35
C SER A 130 -2.88 13.19 -8.21
N GLU A 131 -3.62 12.86 -9.28
CA GLU A 131 -4.35 13.86 -10.08
C GLU A 131 -5.47 14.48 -9.26
N TYR A 132 -6.30 13.68 -8.58
CA TYR A 132 -7.33 14.20 -7.68
C TYR A 132 -6.72 15.05 -6.56
N TYR A 133 -5.63 14.59 -5.95
CA TYR A 133 -4.92 15.36 -4.93
C TYR A 133 -4.45 16.72 -5.47
N ARG A 134 -3.85 16.75 -6.67
CA ARG A 134 -3.42 18.00 -7.34
C ARG A 134 -4.59 18.93 -7.70
N HIS A 135 -5.78 18.40 -7.93
CA HIS A 135 -7.01 19.17 -8.11
C HIS A 135 -7.63 19.71 -6.83
N GLY A 136 -6.98 19.52 -5.67
CA GLY A 136 -7.37 20.13 -4.40
C GLY A 136 -8.13 19.21 -3.45
N PHE A 137 -8.33 17.93 -3.80
CA PHE A 137 -8.89 16.92 -2.90
C PHE A 137 -7.80 16.42 -1.94
N THR A 138 -7.38 17.28 -1.00
CA THR A 138 -6.23 17.03 -0.10
C THR A 138 -6.62 16.50 1.28
N ARG A 139 -7.92 16.39 1.57
CA ARG A 139 -8.42 15.72 2.78
C ARG A 139 -8.81 14.28 2.44
N PRO A 140 -8.49 13.28 3.30
CA PRO A 140 -8.84 11.88 3.04
C PRO A 140 -10.31 11.67 2.68
N GLU A 141 -11.23 12.30 3.41
CA GLU A 141 -12.67 12.14 3.20
C GLU A 141 -13.13 12.72 1.86
N GLN A 142 -12.55 13.86 1.47
CA GLN A 142 -12.84 14.51 0.20
C GLN A 142 -12.26 13.74 -0.97
N LEU A 143 -11.02 13.24 -0.81
CA LEU A 143 -10.33 12.44 -1.81
C LEU A 143 -11.07 11.13 -2.05
N VAL A 144 -11.45 10.41 -0.99
CA VAL A 144 -12.25 9.18 -1.09
C VAL A 144 -13.59 9.44 -1.76
N ALA A 145 -14.30 10.51 -1.38
CA ALA A 145 -15.56 10.87 -2.03
C ALA A 145 -15.38 11.12 -3.54
N ALA A 146 -14.32 11.84 -3.93
CA ALA A 146 -14.02 12.12 -5.33
C ALA A 146 -13.63 10.85 -6.11
N LEU A 147 -12.81 9.98 -5.52
CA LEU A 147 -12.41 8.71 -6.12
C LEU A 147 -13.62 7.78 -6.31
N ARG A 148 -14.54 7.71 -5.33
CA ARG A 148 -15.79 6.95 -5.45
C ARG A 148 -16.68 7.47 -6.59
N MET A 149 -16.84 8.79 -6.70
CA MET A 149 -17.59 9.39 -7.80
C MET A 149 -16.95 9.10 -9.17
N GLY A 150 -15.62 8.95 -9.21
CA GLY A 150 -14.87 8.54 -10.39
C GLY A 150 -14.84 7.02 -10.64
N GLY A 151 -15.44 6.20 -9.77
CA GLY A 151 -15.41 4.73 -9.88
C GLY A 151 -14.04 4.10 -9.59
N LEU A 152 -13.17 4.79 -8.84
CA LEU A 152 -11.78 4.41 -8.59
C LEU A 152 -11.55 3.76 -7.21
N CYS A 153 -12.57 3.71 -6.36
CA CYS A 153 -12.52 2.95 -5.11
C CYS A 153 -13.91 2.54 -4.64
N VAL A 154 -13.96 1.50 -3.79
CA VAL A 154 -15.17 0.97 -3.14
C VAL A 154 -15.18 1.40 -1.67
#